data_AF-A0A846D6H8-F1
#
_entry.id   AF-A0A846D6H8-F1
#
_cell.length_a   1.000
_cell.length_b   1.000
_cell.length_c   1.000
_cell.angle_alpha   90.00
_cell.angle_beta   90.00
_cell.angle_gamma   90.00
#
_symmetry.space_group_name_H-M   'P 1'
#
loop_
_entity.id
_entity.type
_entity.pdbx_description
1 polymer ?
#
loop_
_entity_poly.entity_id
_entity_poly.type
_entity_poly.pdbx_seq_one_letter_code
_entity_poly.pdbx_strand_id
1 'polypeptide(L)'
;MSWKLEWNPPSTKTMVARYSWTTDYVVFVHEGAVLRNGTRIPARPWTWVAIAEYDFRHQFAFFYNRSGSSLGDAMVSTATEFGGVMQDAIASPIWKWDNVTVRKSGEIAYSPRNILDTKELYNSYNLVFVR
;
A
#
# COMPACT_ATOMS: atom_id res chain seq x y z
N MET A 1 19.33 -21.28 43.34
CA MET A 1 20.05 -20.22 42.60
C MET A 1 19.08 -19.69 41.54
N SER A 2 18.49 -18.51 41.74
CA SER A 2 17.49 -17.94 40.80
C SER A 2 18.20 -16.92 39.93
N TRP A 3 18.30 -17.17 38.62
CA TRP A 3 18.73 -16.15 37.67
C TRP A 3 17.55 -15.21 37.45
N LYS A 4 17.69 -13.94 37.82
CA LYS A 4 16.78 -12.89 37.37
C LYS A 4 17.36 -12.34 36.08
N LEU A 5 16.60 -12.45 35.00
CA LEU A 5 16.92 -11.78 33.75
C LEU A 5 16.73 -10.27 33.98
N GLU A 6 17.82 -9.52 34.09
CA GLU A 6 17.80 -8.04 34.13
C GLU A 6 17.56 -7.46 32.73
N TRP A 7 16.51 -7.96 32.08
CA TRP A 7 16.10 -7.46 30.78
C TRP A 7 15.24 -6.21 30.97
N ASN A 8 15.80 -5.06 30.60
CA ASN A 8 15.08 -3.79 30.51
C ASN A 8 14.80 -3.50 29.03
N PRO A 9 13.68 -3.98 28.47
CA PRO A 9 13.37 -3.74 27.06
C PRO A 9 13.30 -2.24 26.77
N PRO A 10 13.73 -1.81 25.58
CA PRO A 10 13.49 -0.45 25.15
C PRO A 10 12.00 -0.12 25.25
N SER A 11 11.67 1.01 25.86
CA SER A 11 10.31 1.56 25.78
C SER A 11 10.05 1.95 24.32
N THR A 12 9.19 1.19 23.66
CA THR A 12 8.69 1.58 22.34
C THR A 12 7.54 2.55 22.55
N LYS A 13 7.74 3.84 22.23
CA LYS A 13 6.59 4.71 21.97
C LYS A 13 5.76 4.04 20.88
N THR A 14 4.45 3.92 21.09
CA THR A 14 3.55 3.44 20.05
C THR A 14 3.71 4.34 18.83
N MET A 15 4.07 3.75 17.70
CA MET A 15 4.16 4.43 16.43
C MET A 15 3.24 3.71 15.46
N VAL A 16 2.22 4.41 14.98
CA VAL A 16 1.26 3.88 14.02
C VAL A 16 1.50 4.55 12.68
N ALA A 17 1.74 3.77 11.64
CA ALA A 17 1.72 4.25 10.26
C ALA A 17 0.30 4.10 9.70
N ARG A 18 -0.26 5.18 9.14
CA ARG A 18 -1.55 5.16 8.46
C ARG A 18 -1.37 5.53 6.99
N TYR A 19 -1.80 4.62 6.13
CA TYR A 19 -1.85 4.80 4.68
C TYR A 19 -3.26 5.16 4.27
N SER A 20 -3.40 6.09 3.33
CA SER A 20 -4.69 6.55 2.83
C SER A 20 -4.60 6.97 1.37
N TRP A 21 -5.72 6.83 0.67
CA TRP A 21 -5.96 7.35 -0.67
C TRP A 21 -7.29 8.11 -0.61
N THR A 22 -7.27 9.39 -0.96
CA THR A 22 -8.36 10.32 -0.63
C THR A 22 -9.35 10.58 -1.76
N THR A 23 -9.16 9.99 -2.94
CA THR A 23 -10.12 10.10 -4.05
C THR A 23 -11.43 9.40 -3.75
N ASP A 24 -12.57 10.00 -4.12
CA ASP A 24 -13.91 9.47 -3.88
C ASP A 24 -14.13 8.06 -4.44
N TYR A 25 -13.46 7.71 -5.54
CA TYR A 25 -13.63 6.42 -6.21
C TYR A 25 -12.66 5.33 -5.72
N VAL A 26 -11.81 5.60 -4.72
CA VAL A 26 -10.82 4.64 -4.20
C VAL A 26 -11.47 3.31 -3.81
N VAL A 27 -12.60 3.36 -3.12
CA VAL A 27 -13.31 2.17 -2.62
C VAL A 27 -13.80 1.31 -3.79
N PHE A 28 -14.35 1.93 -4.84
CA PHE A 28 -14.83 1.20 -6.01
C PHE A 28 -13.69 0.53 -6.78
N VAL A 29 -12.50 1.13 -6.80
CA VAL A 29 -11.33 0.51 -7.43
C VAL A 29 -10.81 -0.63 -6.55
N HIS A 30 -10.73 -0.42 -5.24
CA HIS A 30 -10.17 -1.41 -4.32
C HIS A 30 -11.07 -2.63 -4.17
N GLU A 31 -12.36 -2.42 -3.91
CA GLU A 31 -13.35 -3.46 -3.60
C GLU A 31 -14.16 -3.92 -4.82
N GLY A 32 -14.08 -3.18 -5.93
CA GLY A 32 -14.97 -3.37 -7.07
C GLY A 32 -16.35 -2.74 -6.84
N ALA A 33 -17.24 -2.91 -7.81
CA ALA A 33 -18.60 -2.37 -7.72
C ALA A 33 -19.59 -3.13 -8.61
N VAL A 34 -20.89 -2.99 -8.32
CA VAL A 34 -21.97 -3.38 -9.21
C VAL A 34 -22.81 -2.14 -9.51
N LEU A 35 -22.89 -1.78 -10.79
CA LEU A 35 -23.67 -0.63 -11.24
C LEU A 35 -25.17 -0.96 -11.30
N ARG A 36 -26.02 0.07 -11.34
CA ARG A 36 -27.48 -0.08 -11.38
C ARG A 36 -28.00 -0.92 -12.56
N ASN A 37 -27.26 -0.93 -13.67
CA ASN A 37 -27.57 -1.71 -14.87
C ASN A 37 -27.04 -3.17 -14.81
N GLY A 38 -26.52 -3.61 -13.65
CA GLY A 38 -25.96 -4.95 -13.46
C GLY A 38 -24.50 -5.12 -13.92
N THR A 39 -23.88 -4.10 -14.53
CA THR A 39 -22.47 -4.17 -14.91
C THR A 39 -21.58 -4.32 -13.67
N ARG A 40 -20.69 -5.31 -13.69
CA ARG A 40 -19.70 -5.54 -12.63
C ARG A 40 -18.38 -4.84 -12.96
N ILE A 41 -17.85 -4.12 -11.99
CA ILE A 41 -16.49 -3.57 -12.00
C ILE A 41 -15.65 -4.49 -11.09
N PRO A 42 -14.60 -5.15 -11.62
CA PRO A 42 -13.77 -6.04 -10.82
C PRO A 42 -12.97 -5.26 -9.77
N ALA A 43 -12.80 -5.87 -8.60
CA ALA A 43 -11.95 -5.36 -7.53
C ALA A 43 -10.47 -5.34 -7.93
N ARG A 44 -9.73 -4.38 -7.39
CA ARG A 44 -8.27 -4.28 -7.53
C ARG A 44 -7.66 -4.08 -6.14
N PRO A 45 -7.50 -5.15 -5.37
CA PRO A 45 -7.02 -5.09 -4.00
C PRO A 45 -5.50 -4.85 -3.90
N TRP A 46 -4.98 -3.73 -4.43
CA TRP A 46 -3.53 -3.49 -4.51
C TRP A 46 -2.84 -3.46 -3.14
N THR A 47 -3.55 -3.03 -2.09
CA THR A 47 -3.00 -3.04 -0.72
C THR A 47 -2.84 -4.47 -0.22
N TRP A 48 -3.79 -5.36 -0.48
CA TRP A 48 -3.70 -6.77 -0.09
C TRP A 48 -2.58 -7.49 -0.83
N VAL A 49 -2.38 -7.17 -2.12
CA VAL A 49 -1.24 -7.71 -2.89
C VAL A 49 0.08 -7.24 -2.29
N ALA A 50 0.22 -5.94 -2.02
CA ALA A 50 1.42 -5.40 -1.39
C ALA A 50 1.68 -6.04 -0.01
N ILE A 51 0.65 -6.24 0.81
CA ILE A 51 0.78 -6.91 2.12
C ILE A 51 1.29 -8.34 1.96
N ALA A 52 0.77 -9.08 0.97
CA ALA A 52 1.13 -10.47 0.74
C ALA A 52 2.57 -10.64 0.22
N GLU A 53 3.07 -9.66 -0.53
CA GLU A 53 4.40 -9.69 -1.14
C GLU A 53 5.50 -9.08 -0.25
N TYR A 54 5.13 -8.26 0.74
CA TYR A 54 6.10 -7.55 1.57
C TYR A 54 6.51 -8.35 2.82
N ASP A 55 7.79 -8.73 2.89
CA ASP A 55 8.36 -9.37 4.08
C ASP A 55 8.69 -8.34 5.17
N PHE A 56 7.66 -8.00 5.97
CA PHE A 56 7.79 -7.07 7.09
C PHE A 56 8.91 -7.43 8.06
N ARG A 57 9.13 -8.73 8.32
CA ARG A 57 10.12 -9.19 9.29
C ARG A 57 11.52 -8.93 8.77
N HIS A 58 11.78 -9.31 7.52
CA HIS A 58 13.09 -9.10 6.90
C HIS A 58 13.38 -7.61 6.76
N GLN A 59 12.44 -6.82 6.25
CA GLN A 59 12.67 -5.40 5.99
C GLN A 59 12.84 -4.60 7.27
N PHE A 60 12.04 -4.90 8.31
CA PHE A 60 12.23 -4.27 9.61
C PHE A 60 13.61 -4.58 10.20
N ALA A 61 14.04 -5.85 10.15
CA ALA A 61 15.36 -6.24 10.63
C ALA A 61 16.49 -5.56 9.84
N PHE A 62 16.34 -5.45 8.52
CA PHE A 62 17.27 -4.74 7.65
C PHE A 62 17.41 -3.27 8.07
N PHE A 63 16.29 -2.54 8.21
CA PHE A 63 16.34 -1.13 8.60
C PHE A 63 16.78 -0.93 10.04
N TYR A 64 16.45 -1.83 10.95
CA TYR A 64 16.93 -1.79 12.32
C TYR A 64 18.45 -1.89 12.41
N ASN A 65 19.05 -2.82 11.66
CA ASN A 65 20.50 -2.93 11.60
C ASN A 65 21.13 -1.68 10.95
N ARG A 66 20.50 -1.14 9.90
CA ARG A 66 20.98 0.04 9.18
C ARG A 66 20.86 1.33 10.00
N SER A 67 19.85 1.46 10.85
CA SER A 67 19.60 2.65 11.68
C SER A 67 20.44 2.68 12.97
N GLY A 68 21.39 1.76 13.14
CA GLY A 68 22.16 1.65 14.38
C GLY A 68 21.28 1.21 15.55
N SER A 69 20.33 0.28 15.32
CA SER A 69 19.42 -0.27 16.34
C SER A 69 18.36 0.71 16.87
N SER A 70 17.98 1.73 16.08
CA SER A 70 16.87 2.63 16.38
C SER A 70 15.54 2.04 15.91
N LEU A 71 14.66 1.67 16.85
CA LEU A 71 13.33 1.12 16.57
C LEU A 71 12.42 2.11 15.85
N GLY A 72 12.50 3.40 16.22
CA GLY A 72 11.69 4.45 15.61
C GLY A 72 12.05 4.66 14.14
N ASP A 73 13.35 4.75 13.85
CA ASP A 73 13.83 4.94 12.48
C ASP A 73 13.57 3.69 11.64
N ALA A 74 13.77 2.50 12.21
CA ALA A 74 13.44 1.24 11.53
C ALA A 74 11.96 1.17 11.16
N MET A 75 11.05 1.58 12.06
CA MET A 75 9.62 1.63 11.77
C MET A 75 9.29 2.65 10.68
N VAL A 76 9.87 3.85 10.73
CA VAL A 76 9.65 4.89 9.70
C VAL A 76 10.14 4.41 8.33
N SER A 77 11.32 3.80 8.26
CA SER A 77 11.87 3.28 7.01
C SER A 77 11.05 2.11 6.46
N THR A 78 10.67 1.15 7.31
CA THR A 78 9.83 0.01 6.91
C THR A 78 8.48 0.48 6.39
N ALA A 79 7.85 1.45 7.06
CA ALA A 79 6.57 1.98 6.65
C ALA A 79 6.67 2.78 5.34
N THR A 80 7.73 3.57 5.18
CA THR A 80 7.98 4.34 3.96
C THR A 80 8.20 3.42 2.77
N GLU A 81 9.02 2.37 2.92
CA GLU A 81 9.25 1.39 1.87
C GLU A 81 7.97 0.63 1.52
N PHE A 82 7.23 0.14 2.52
CA PHE A 82 5.96 -0.54 2.29
C PHE A 82 4.94 0.35 1.55
N GLY A 83 4.93 1.65 1.86
CA GLY A 83 4.20 2.67 1.11
C GLY A 83 4.55 2.70 -0.38
N GLY A 84 5.84 2.59 -0.70
CA GLY A 84 6.34 2.44 -2.07
C GLY A 84 5.82 1.17 -2.74
N VAL A 85 5.86 0.04 -2.04
CA VAL A 85 5.34 -1.24 -2.56
C VAL A 85 3.84 -1.16 -2.88
N MET A 86 3.03 -0.48 -2.06
CA MET A 86 1.62 -0.23 -2.39
C MET A 86 1.45 0.63 -3.64
N GLN A 87 2.32 1.62 -3.84
CA GLN A 87 2.32 2.49 -5.03
C GLN A 87 2.86 1.77 -6.29
N ASP A 88 3.71 0.77 -6.13
CA ASP A 88 4.13 -0.09 -7.24
C ASP A 88 3.02 -1.09 -7.60
N ALA A 89 2.35 -1.67 -6.60
CA ALA A 89 1.23 -2.58 -6.79
C ALA A 89 0.05 -1.91 -7.50
N ILE A 90 -0.28 -0.65 -7.14
CA ILE A 90 -1.33 0.12 -7.82
C ILE A 90 -0.94 0.45 -9.27
N ALA A 91 0.37 0.66 -9.54
CA ALA A 91 0.91 0.92 -10.87
C ALA A 91 1.12 -0.34 -11.72
N SER A 92 0.95 -1.53 -11.15
CA SER A 92 1.22 -2.79 -11.82
C SER A 92 0.24 -3.07 -12.97
N PRO A 93 0.70 -3.61 -14.13
CA PRO A 93 -0.17 -3.99 -15.23
C PRO A 93 -0.94 -5.30 -14.96
N ILE A 94 -0.82 -5.94 -13.81
CA ILE A 94 -1.47 -7.24 -13.53
C ILE A 94 -3.00 -7.16 -13.44
N TRP A 95 -3.58 -5.97 -13.45
CA TRP A 95 -5.02 -5.77 -13.28
C TRP A 95 -5.77 -5.90 -14.61
N LYS A 96 -6.61 -6.92 -14.70
CA LYS A 96 -7.47 -7.17 -15.87
C LYS A 96 -8.47 -6.03 -16.07
N TRP A 97 -8.69 -5.67 -17.33
CA TRP A 97 -9.62 -4.60 -17.72
C TRP A 97 -10.62 -5.10 -18.77
N ASP A 98 -11.76 -5.61 -18.30
CA ASP A 98 -12.76 -6.22 -19.20
C ASP A 98 -13.60 -5.18 -19.99
N ASN A 99 -13.55 -3.90 -19.61
CA ASN A 99 -14.36 -2.84 -20.22
C ASN A 99 -13.57 -1.97 -21.21
N VAL A 100 -14.07 -1.83 -22.44
CA VAL A 100 -13.53 -0.86 -23.42
C VAL A 100 -13.72 0.55 -22.85
N THR A 101 -12.61 1.22 -22.55
CA THR A 101 -12.61 2.61 -22.03
C THR A 101 -12.02 3.52 -23.09
N VAL A 102 -12.71 4.60 -23.43
CA VAL A 102 -12.18 5.59 -24.39
C VAL A 102 -11.55 6.71 -23.59
N ARG A 103 -10.25 6.94 -23.79
CA ARG A 103 -9.52 8.06 -23.17
C ARG A 103 -10.07 9.39 -23.67
N LYS A 104 -9.80 10.49 -22.95
CA LYS A 104 -10.10 11.85 -23.45
C LYS A 104 -9.45 12.15 -24.81
N SER A 105 -8.37 11.44 -25.15
CA SER A 105 -7.70 11.51 -26.46
C SER A 105 -8.42 10.75 -27.59
N GLY A 106 -9.47 9.98 -27.29
CA GLY A 106 -10.15 9.09 -28.23
C GLY A 106 -9.50 7.69 -28.36
N GLU A 107 -8.37 7.45 -27.71
CA GLU A 107 -7.69 6.15 -27.72
C GLU A 107 -8.49 5.10 -26.95
N ILE A 108 -8.64 3.91 -27.53
CA ILE A 108 -9.22 2.76 -26.86
C ILE A 108 -8.20 2.16 -25.89
N ALA A 109 -8.60 2.07 -24.63
CA ALA A 109 -7.95 1.34 -23.56
C ALA A 109 -8.04 -0.18 -23.76
N TYR A 110 -6.91 -0.87 -23.90
CA TYR A 110 -6.86 -2.34 -23.88
C TYR A 110 -6.39 -2.88 -22.51
N SER A 111 -6.66 -4.16 -22.24
CA SER A 111 -6.15 -4.92 -21.08
C SER A 111 -4.87 -5.68 -21.47
N PRO A 112 -3.90 -5.90 -20.56
CA PRO A 112 -3.78 -5.39 -19.19
C PRO A 112 -3.57 -3.86 -19.08
N ARG A 113 -3.95 -3.28 -17.94
CA ARG A 113 -3.75 -1.85 -17.64
C ARG A 113 -3.26 -1.64 -16.22
N ASN A 114 -2.50 -0.57 -16.00
CA ASN A 114 -2.28 -0.06 -14.65
C ASN A 114 -3.46 0.80 -14.19
N ILE A 115 -3.59 1.03 -12.88
CA ILE A 115 -4.69 1.83 -12.30
C ILE A 115 -4.50 3.35 -12.60
N LEU A 116 -3.36 3.72 -13.18
CA LEU A 116 -2.91 5.10 -13.41
C LEU A 116 -3.58 5.81 -14.61
N ASP A 117 -4.91 5.79 -14.74
CA ASP A 117 -5.57 6.43 -15.90
C ASP A 117 -5.51 7.98 -15.82
N THR A 118 -5.82 8.56 -14.66
CA THR A 118 -5.74 10.03 -14.42
C THR A 118 -4.58 10.42 -13.49
N LYS A 119 -3.84 9.45 -12.96
CA LYS A 119 -2.90 9.59 -11.82
C LYS A 119 -3.50 10.16 -10.53
N GLU A 120 -4.76 10.58 -10.52
CA GLU A 120 -5.39 11.23 -9.36
C GLU A 120 -5.41 10.31 -8.14
N LEU A 121 -5.85 9.06 -8.31
CA LEU A 121 -5.78 8.05 -7.24
C LEU A 121 -4.36 7.86 -6.74
N TYR A 122 -3.39 7.66 -7.64
CA TYR A 122 -1.97 7.53 -7.27
C TYR A 122 -1.42 8.74 -6.51
N ASN A 123 -1.79 9.95 -6.95
CA ASN A 123 -1.37 11.21 -6.35
C ASN A 123 -2.08 11.52 -5.03
N SER A 124 -3.20 10.85 -4.75
CA SER A 124 -3.95 10.98 -3.49
C SER A 124 -3.36 10.17 -2.34
N TYR A 125 -2.32 9.38 -2.61
CA TYR A 125 -1.61 8.60 -1.61
C TYR A 125 -1.02 9.50 -0.52
N ASN A 126 -1.26 9.12 0.73
CA ASN A 126 -0.76 9.81 1.90
C ASN A 126 -0.36 8.83 3.00
N LEU A 127 0.83 9.03 3.57
CA LEU A 127 1.39 8.31 4.71
C LEU A 127 1.58 9.26 5.88
N VAL A 128 0.95 8.95 7.01
CA VAL A 128 1.11 9.72 8.25
C VAL A 128 1.52 8.81 9.40
N PHE A 129 2.41 9.33 10.27
CA PHE A 129 2.80 8.67 11.50
C PHE A 129 2.04 9.29 12.68
N VAL A 130 1.27 8.46 13.38
CA VAL A 130 0.50 8.84 14.56
C VAL A 130 1.21 8.30 15.79
N ARG A 131 1.28 9.12 16.83
CA ARG A 131 1.82 8.78 18.16
C ARG A 131 0.69 8.50 19.13
#